data_AF-A0AAU7C0E1-F1
#
_entry.id   AF-A0AAU7C0E1-F1
#
_cell.length_a   1.000
_cell.length_b   1.000
_cell.length_c   1.000
_cell.angle_alpha   90.00
_cell.angle_beta   90.00
_cell.angle_gamma   90.00
#
_symmetry.space_group_name_H-M   'P 1'
#
loop_
_entity.id
_entity.type
_entity.pdbx_description
1 polymer ?
#
loop_
_entity_poly.entity_id
_entity_poly.type
_entity_poly.pdbx_seq_one_letter_code
_entity_poly.pdbx_strand_id
1 'polypeptide(L)'
;MDKKEKQASAKEEKKAAPILVQMGIFAAILFVSQLISDLFPASFVVPTPLIGMVLLYILLAAHIVKLEQVEKFGDFMISMIAFLFVPSGVQLCGSLGLMKREGLQDICVIIISTIILLVVIAYVGNFFVKLHERLAHKQSNTASSSNASHAGTQHMAH
;
A
#
# COMPACT_ATOMS: atom_id res chain seq x y z
N MET A 1 -5.25 -48.20 -16.64
CA MET A 1 -5.37 -47.65 -15.29
C MET A 1 -3.97 -47.30 -14.77
N ASP A 2 -3.19 -46.51 -15.53
CA ASP A 2 -1.76 -46.29 -15.23
C ASP A 2 -1.18 -45.08 -16.00
N LYS A 3 -1.88 -43.94 -15.95
CA LYS A 3 -1.44 -42.70 -16.62
C LYS A 3 -1.77 -41.43 -15.83
N LYS A 4 -1.98 -41.57 -14.52
CA LYS A 4 -2.28 -40.45 -13.59
C LYS A 4 -1.15 -40.14 -12.60
N GLU A 5 0.05 -40.68 -12.82
CA GLU A 5 1.21 -40.50 -11.92
C GLU A 5 2.31 -39.57 -12.46
N LYS A 6 2.10 -38.90 -13.61
CA LYS A 6 3.12 -38.00 -14.18
C LYS A 6 2.74 -36.52 -14.21
N GLN A 7 1.99 -36.07 -13.21
CA GLN A 7 1.78 -34.64 -12.91
C GLN A 7 1.71 -34.44 -11.39
N ALA A 8 2.83 -34.73 -10.71
CA ALA A 8 3.03 -34.41 -9.29
C ALA A 8 4.46 -33.87 -9.05
N SER A 9 5.01 -33.11 -10.01
CA SER A 9 6.31 -32.45 -9.84
C SER A 9 6.34 -31.07 -10.50
N ALA A 10 5.79 -30.10 -9.77
CA ALA A 10 6.22 -28.71 -9.77
C ALA A 10 5.76 -28.12 -8.43
N LYS A 11 6.33 -28.68 -7.35
CA LYS A 11 6.18 -28.19 -5.99
C LYS A 11 6.95 -26.87 -5.91
N GLU A 12 6.29 -25.75 -6.24
CA GLU A 12 6.78 -24.42 -5.91
C GLU A 12 6.65 -24.27 -4.39
N GLU A 13 7.71 -24.65 -3.69
CA GLU A 13 7.81 -24.54 -2.24
C GLU A 13 7.93 -23.05 -1.88
N LYS A 14 6.78 -22.40 -1.63
CA LYS A 14 6.71 -21.08 -0.96
C LYS A 14 7.28 -21.21 0.45
N LYS A 15 8.61 -21.22 0.55
CA LYS A 15 9.32 -21.14 1.82
C LYS A 15 9.20 -19.69 2.29
N ALA A 16 8.32 -19.45 3.25
CA ALA A 16 8.26 -18.17 3.95
C ALA A 16 9.70 -17.79 4.35
N ALA A 17 10.14 -16.59 3.96
CA ALA A 17 11.50 -16.14 4.27
C ALA A 17 11.70 -16.19 5.79
N PRO A 18 12.88 -16.65 6.28
CA PRO A 18 13.13 -16.66 7.72
C PRO A 18 12.96 -15.24 8.28
N ILE A 19 12.44 -15.11 9.50
CA ILE A 19 12.11 -13.81 10.12
C ILE A 19 13.28 -12.83 10.05
N LEU A 20 14.51 -13.32 10.19
CA LEU A 20 15.73 -12.52 10.07
C LEU A 20 15.88 -11.84 8.70
N VAL A 21 15.49 -12.52 7.62
CA VAL A 21 15.48 -11.93 6.27
C VAL A 21 14.37 -10.90 6.14
N GLN A 22 13.19 -11.15 6.71
CA GLN A 22 12.11 -10.16 6.72
C GLN A 22 12.54 -8.87 7.43
N MET A 23 13.17 -9.00 8.60
CA MET A 23 13.77 -7.89 9.33
C MET A 23 14.83 -7.17 8.49
N GLY A 24 15.69 -7.93 7.80
CA GLY A 24 16.68 -7.37 6.88
C GLY A 24 16.06 -6.55 5.74
N ILE A 25 14.93 -6.99 5.19
CA ILE A 25 14.19 -6.26 4.15
C ILE A 25 13.67 -4.93 4.70
N PHE A 26 12.98 -4.92 5.85
CA PHE A 26 12.51 -3.68 6.48
C PHE A 26 13.67 -2.73 6.83
N ALA A 27 14.78 -3.27 7.37
CA ALA A 27 15.97 -2.47 7.69
C ALA A 27 16.61 -1.86 6.44
N ALA A 28 16.76 -2.63 5.36
CA ALA A 28 17.30 -2.14 4.09
C ALA A 28 16.42 -1.05 3.48
N ILE A 29 15.10 -1.25 3.49
CA ILE A 29 14.13 -0.27 2.97
C ILE A 29 14.17 1.01 3.81
N LEU A 30 14.19 0.92 5.13
CA LEU A 30 14.31 2.10 5.99
C LEU A 30 15.65 2.81 5.81
N PHE A 31 16.75 2.06 5.64
CA PHE A 31 18.06 2.63 5.36
C PHE A 31 18.05 3.41 4.04
N VAL A 32 17.54 2.81 2.96
CA VAL A 32 17.40 3.50 1.67
C VAL A 32 16.45 4.70 1.78
N SER A 33 15.36 4.57 2.53
CA SER A 33 14.40 5.65 2.76
C SER A 33 15.01 6.81 3.52
N GLN A 34 15.94 6.55 4.45
CA GLN A 34 16.67 7.58 5.16
C GLN A 34 17.58 8.36 4.21
N LEU A 35 18.32 7.66 3.34
CA LEU A 35 19.15 8.31 2.31
C LEU A 35 18.31 9.18 1.37
N ILE A 36 17.09 8.73 1.01
CA ILE A 36 16.16 9.50 0.20
C ILE A 36 15.62 10.71 0.97
N SER A 37 15.30 10.54 2.25
CA SER A 37 14.81 11.61 3.13
C SER A 37 15.79 12.77 3.22
N ASP A 38 17.10 12.47 3.31
CA ASP A 38 18.16 13.47 3.38
C ASP A 38 18.33 14.26 2.06
N LEU A 39 17.78 13.79 0.94
CA LEU A 39 17.74 14.52 -0.34
C LEU A 39 16.60 15.54 -0.39
N PHE A 40 15.59 15.43 0.47
CA PHE A 40 14.49 16.40 0.50
C PHE A 40 14.94 17.73 1.12
N PRO A 41 14.41 18.88 0.64
CA PRO A 41 14.71 20.17 1.26
C PRO A 41 14.27 20.20 2.72
N ALA A 42 15.07 20.82 3.60
CA ALA A 42 14.77 20.96 5.03
C ALA A 42 13.42 21.65 5.33
N SER A 43 12.84 22.35 4.36
CA SER A 43 11.52 22.98 4.47
C SER A 43 10.34 22.01 4.33
N PHE A 44 10.56 20.79 3.83
CA PHE A 44 9.52 19.77 3.69
C PHE A 44 10.04 18.41 4.15
N VAL A 45 9.93 18.18 5.47
CA VAL A 45 10.37 16.92 6.09
C VAL A 45 9.30 15.86 5.91
N VAL A 46 9.58 14.89 5.04
CA VAL A 46 8.76 13.69 4.91
C VAL A 46 9.27 12.65 5.92
N PRO A 47 8.41 12.08 6.77
CA PRO A 47 8.83 11.01 7.67
C PRO A 47 9.42 9.83 6.89
N THR A 48 10.61 9.38 7.27
CA THR A 48 11.31 8.23 6.68
C THR A 48 10.41 6.99 6.51
N PRO A 49 9.54 6.62 7.47
CA PRO A 49 8.64 5.47 7.29
C PRO A 49 7.64 5.63 6.14
N LEU A 50 7.18 6.84 5.83
CA LEU A 50 6.25 7.06 4.71
C LEU A 50 6.96 6.83 3.37
N ILE A 51 8.21 7.26 3.24
CA ILE A 51 9.05 6.97 2.08
C ILE A 51 9.23 5.45 1.96
N GLY A 52 9.49 4.78 3.07
CA GLY A 52 9.62 3.31 3.12
C GLY A 52 8.35 2.57 2.71
N MET A 53 7.16 3.06 3.08
CA MET A 53 5.89 2.47 2.64
C MET A 53 5.73 2.54 1.13
N VAL A 54 6.02 3.68 0.51
CA VAL A 54 5.95 3.86 -0.95
C VAL A 54 7.01 2.99 -1.65
N LEU A 55 8.24 2.95 -1.13
CA LEU A 55 9.32 2.16 -1.70
C LEU A 55 9.02 0.65 -1.65
N LEU A 56 8.56 0.15 -0.49
CA LEU A 56 8.16 -1.25 -0.33
C LEU A 56 6.99 -1.59 -1.26
N TYR A 57 6.01 -0.70 -1.39
CA TYR A 57 4.89 -0.89 -2.32
C TYR A 57 5.36 -1.02 -3.77
N ILE A 58 6.29 -0.18 -4.22
CA ILE A 58 6.84 -0.27 -5.59
C ILE A 58 7.62 -1.58 -5.78
N LEU A 59 8.44 -2.00 -4.80
CA LEU A 59 9.18 -3.26 -4.85
C LEU A 59 8.25 -4.49 -4.90
N LEU A 60 7.13 -4.42 -4.19
CA LEU A 60 6.09 -5.45 -4.20
C LEU A 60 5.33 -5.47 -5.54
N ALA A 61 4.95 -4.29 -6.06
CA ALA A 61 4.30 -4.16 -7.36
C ALA A 61 5.21 -4.63 -8.52
N ALA A 62 6.51 -4.38 -8.42
CA ALA A 62 7.53 -4.89 -9.35
C ALA A 62 7.86 -6.38 -9.15
N HIS A 63 7.27 -7.03 -8.15
CA HIS A 63 7.45 -8.45 -7.82
C HIS A 63 8.90 -8.83 -7.44
N ILE A 64 9.72 -7.84 -7.06
CA ILE A 64 11.10 -8.01 -6.58
C ILE A 64 11.08 -8.57 -5.15
N VAL A 65 10.20 -8.02 -4.32
CA VAL A 65 9.91 -8.51 -2.96
C VAL A 65 8.54 -9.14 -2.99
N LYS A 66 8.42 -10.40 -2.55
CA LYS A 66 7.11 -11.06 -2.45
C LYS A 66 6.45 -10.72 -1.10
N LEU A 67 5.12 -10.65 -1.07
CA LEU A 67 4.37 -10.33 0.14
C LEU A 67 4.70 -11.27 1.30
N GLU A 68 4.90 -12.57 1.01
CA GLU A 68 5.22 -13.59 2.01
C GLU A 68 6.58 -13.37 2.70
N GLN A 69 7.44 -12.53 2.13
CA GLN A 69 8.75 -12.17 2.71
C GLN A 69 8.66 -11.04 3.73
N VAL A 70 7.52 -10.36 3.87
CA VAL A 70 7.37 -9.21 4.77
C VAL A 70 6.12 -9.30 5.66
N GLU A 71 5.10 -10.05 5.24
CA GLU A 71 3.81 -10.17 5.93
C GLU A 71 3.95 -10.64 7.38
N LYS A 72 4.69 -11.73 7.64
CA LYS A 72 4.78 -12.33 8.98
C LYS A 72 5.43 -11.38 10.00
N PHE A 73 6.47 -10.65 9.61
CA PHE A 73 7.10 -9.66 10.48
C PHE A 73 6.27 -8.37 10.59
N GLY A 74 5.60 -7.95 9.51
CA GLY A 74 4.64 -6.85 9.54
C GLY A 74 3.49 -7.09 10.52
N ASP A 75 2.91 -8.28 10.50
CA ASP A 75 1.84 -8.71 11.42
C ASP A 75 2.32 -8.76 12.88
N PHE A 76 3.57 -9.15 13.09
CA PHE A 76 4.19 -9.10 14.41
C PHE A 76 4.37 -7.64 14.89
N MET A 77 4.79 -6.72 14.01
CA MET A 77 4.94 -5.31 14.33
C MET A 77 3.61 -4.60 14.62
N ILE A 78 2.56 -4.86 13.84
CA ILE A 78 1.22 -4.29 14.13
C ILE A 78 0.66 -4.80 15.46
N SER A 79 0.90 -6.07 15.79
CA SER A 79 0.57 -6.63 17.11
C SER A 79 1.34 -5.93 18.23
N MET A 80 2.63 -5.61 18.00
CA MET A 80 3.43 -4.83 18.95
C MET A 80 2.88 -3.41 19.16
N ILE A 81 2.32 -2.74 18.15
CA ILE A 81 1.69 -1.42 18.33
C ILE A 81 0.54 -1.50 19.34
N ALA A 82 -0.35 -2.49 19.18
CA ALA A 82 -1.46 -2.70 20.12
C ALA A 82 -0.96 -3.08 21.52
N PHE A 83 0.05 -3.95 21.60
CA PHE A 83 0.65 -4.36 22.87
C PHE A 83 1.31 -3.18 23.60
N LEU A 84 2.04 -2.31 22.89
CA LEU A 84 2.68 -1.12 23.46
C LEU A 84 1.68 -0.03 23.85
N PHE A 85 0.48 -0.04 23.26
CA PHE A 85 -0.58 0.90 23.60
C PHE A 85 -1.14 0.65 25.01
N VAL A 86 -1.20 -0.60 25.47
CA VAL A 86 -1.72 -0.96 26.81
C VAL A 86 -0.94 -0.28 27.95
N PRO A 87 0.40 -0.45 28.08
CA PRO A 87 1.15 0.19 29.16
C PRO A 87 1.16 1.72 29.03
N SER A 88 1.24 2.25 27.79
CA SER A 88 1.18 3.69 27.54
C SER A 88 -0.17 4.30 27.98
N GLY A 89 -1.28 3.61 27.72
CA GLY A 89 -2.61 4.02 28.16
C GLY A 89 -2.78 3.96 29.68
N VAL A 90 -2.27 2.92 30.34
CA VAL A 90 -2.33 2.81 31.82
C VAL A 90 -1.54 3.94 32.48
N GLN A 91 -0.37 4.31 31.94
CA GLN A 91 0.41 5.46 32.40
C GLN A 91 -0.42 6.76 32.35
N LEU A 92 -1.18 6.94 31.28
CA LEU A 92 -2.02 8.12 31.07
C LEU A 92 -3.19 8.19 32.08
N CYS A 93 -3.77 7.04 32.45
CA CYS A 93 -4.82 6.96 33.47
C CYS A 93 -4.38 7.50 34.84
N GLY A 94 -3.08 7.47 35.18
CA GLY A 94 -2.54 8.08 36.39
C GLY A 94 -2.55 9.63 36.38
N SER A 95 -2.70 10.25 35.21
CA SER A 95 -2.61 11.71 34.98
C SER A 95 -3.93 12.35 34.51
N LEU A 96 -5.07 11.69 34.74
CA LEU A 96 -6.40 12.09 34.24
C LEU A 96 -6.83 13.51 34.67
N GLY A 97 -6.34 14.02 35.80
CA GLY A 97 -6.67 15.36 36.29
C GLY A 97 -6.21 16.49 35.37
N LEU A 98 -5.01 16.37 34.80
CA LEU A 98 -4.46 17.32 33.81
C LEU A 98 -5.14 17.15 32.45
N MET A 99 -5.44 15.89 32.09
CA MET A 99 -6.11 15.53 30.85
C MET A 99 -7.57 15.99 30.79
N LYS A 100 -8.24 16.20 31.92
CA LYS A 100 -9.66 16.61 31.92
C LYS A 100 -9.87 18.03 31.38
N ARG A 101 -8.86 18.90 31.49
CA ARG A 101 -8.93 20.30 31.04
C ARG A 101 -8.45 20.49 29.60
N GLU A 102 -7.35 19.84 29.23
CA GLU A 102 -6.75 19.97 27.89
C GLU A 102 -7.13 18.80 26.95
N GLY A 103 -7.42 17.62 27.49
CA GLY A 103 -7.71 16.42 26.70
C GLY A 103 -9.04 16.43 25.97
N LEU A 104 -10.02 17.26 26.38
CA LEU A 104 -11.24 17.44 25.59
C LEU A 104 -10.92 18.11 24.24
N GLN A 105 -10.00 19.10 24.25
CA GLN A 105 -9.54 19.76 23.04
C GLN A 105 -8.75 18.79 22.14
N ASP A 106 -7.89 17.95 22.72
CA ASP A 106 -7.14 16.94 21.97
C ASP A 106 -8.06 15.91 21.30
N ILE A 107 -9.08 15.42 22.02
CA ILE A 107 -10.07 14.49 21.47
C ILE A 107 -10.79 15.13 20.27
N CYS A 108 -11.23 16.38 20.42
CA CYS A 108 -11.86 17.11 19.31
C CYS A 108 -10.92 17.24 18.11
N VAL A 109 -9.65 17.60 18.32
CA VAL A 109 -8.65 17.73 17.25
C VAL A 109 -8.39 16.39 16.56
N ILE A 110 -8.25 15.29 17.32
CA ILE A 110 -8.04 13.95 16.76
C ILE A 110 -9.23 13.52 15.89
N ILE A 111 -10.46 13.71 16.39
CA ILE A 111 -11.68 13.35 15.64
C ILE A 111 -11.76 14.16 14.35
N ILE A 112 -11.60 15.49 14.44
CA ILE A 112 -11.67 16.38 13.26
C ILE A 112 -10.56 16.01 12.26
N SER A 113 -9.32 15.83 12.72
CA SER A 113 -8.19 15.45 11.87
C SER A 113 -8.41 14.09 11.21
N THR A 114 -8.99 13.13 11.94
CA THR A 114 -9.30 11.79 11.39
C THR A 114 -10.37 11.88 10.31
N ILE A 115 -11.44 12.66 10.53
CA ILE A 115 -12.49 12.87 9.52
C ILE A 115 -11.89 13.52 8.27
N ILE A 116 -11.08 14.58 8.43
CA ILE A 116 -10.44 15.26 7.30
C ILE A 116 -9.53 14.28 6.54
N LEU A 117 -8.69 13.51 7.25
CA LEU A 117 -7.81 12.51 6.66
C LEU A 117 -8.60 11.47 5.84
N LEU A 118 -9.69 10.93 6.41
CA LEU A 118 -10.54 9.95 5.72
C LEU A 118 -11.21 10.54 4.47
N VAL A 119 -11.68 11.79 4.54
CA VAL A 119 -12.25 12.51 3.40
C VAL A 119 -11.20 12.68 2.30
N VAL A 120 -9.99 13.10 2.64
CA VAL A 120 -8.88 13.23 1.67
C VAL A 120 -8.55 11.87 1.03
N ILE A 121 -8.43 10.81 1.82
CA ILE A 121 -8.20 9.45 1.30
C ILE A 121 -9.30 9.03 0.32
N ALA A 122 -10.58 9.27 0.66
CA ALA A 122 -11.71 8.93 -0.20
C ALA A 122 -11.69 9.72 -1.52
N TYR A 123 -11.40 11.03 -1.48
CA TYR A 123 -11.28 11.85 -2.68
C TYR A 123 -10.13 11.40 -3.58
N VAL A 124 -8.96 11.14 -3.00
CA VAL A 124 -7.78 10.64 -3.75
C VAL A 124 -8.10 9.27 -4.35
N GLY A 125 -8.68 8.33 -3.60
CA GLY A 125 -9.08 7.02 -4.11
C GLY A 125 -10.06 7.13 -5.29
N ASN A 126 -11.10 7.95 -5.15
CA ASN A 126 -12.07 8.19 -6.23
C ASN A 126 -11.43 8.85 -7.46
N PHE A 127 -10.43 9.71 -7.27
CA PHE A 127 -9.67 10.31 -8.36
C PHE A 127 -8.87 9.25 -9.12
N PHE A 128 -8.17 8.36 -8.42
CA PHE A 128 -7.43 7.25 -9.04
C PHE A 128 -8.34 6.30 -9.83
N VAL A 129 -9.52 5.95 -9.29
CA VAL A 129 -10.51 5.11 -9.99
C VAL A 129 -11.01 5.78 -11.27
N LYS A 130 -11.45 7.06 -11.19
CA LYS A 130 -11.91 7.82 -12.36
C LYS A 130 -10.82 7.99 -13.42
N LEU A 131 -9.57 8.20 -12.99
CA LEU A 131 -8.43 8.32 -13.90
C LEU A 131 -8.20 7.01 -14.65
N HIS A 132 -8.27 5.88 -13.96
CA HIS A 132 -8.12 4.56 -14.56
C HIS A 132 -9.23 4.25 -15.59
N GLU A 133 -10.50 4.58 -15.28
CA GLU A 133 -11.62 4.40 -16.20
C GLU A 133 -11.47 5.23 -17.49
N ARG A 134 -10.97 6.47 -17.40
CA ARG A 134 -10.73 7.31 -18.59
C ARG A 134 -9.62 6.77 -19.49
N LEU A 135 -8.61 6.14 -18.90
CA LEU A 135 -7.53 5.50 -19.65
C LEU A 135 -8.00 4.20 -20.32
N ALA A 136 -8.82 3.40 -19.63
CA ALA A 136 -9.39 2.17 -20.18
C ALA A 136 -10.40 2.45 -21.33
N HIS A 137 -11.23 3.49 -21.22
CA HIS A 137 -12.19 3.86 -22.27
C HIS A 137 -11.55 4.39 -23.56
N LYS A 138 -10.33 4.94 -23.49
CA LYS A 138 -9.62 5.42 -24.70
C LYS A 138 -9.15 4.26 -25.59
N GLN A 139 -9.04 3.05 -25.04
CA GLN A 139 -8.56 1.87 -25.76
C GLN A 139 -9.68 1.11 -26.49
N SER A 140 -10.93 1.19 -26.03
CA SER A 140 -12.08 0.59 -26.72
C SER A 140 -12.56 1.41 -27.93
N ASN A 141 -12.45 2.74 -27.88
CA ASN A 141 -12.93 3.60 -28.97
C ASN A 141 -12.00 3.63 -30.19
N THR A 142 -10.71 3.31 -30.04
CA THR A 142 -9.76 3.16 -31.16
C THR A 142 -9.93 1.83 -31.90
N ALA A 143 -10.40 0.77 -31.23
CA ALA A 143 -10.67 -0.52 -31.87
C ALA A 143 -11.93 -0.48 -32.76
N SER A 144 -12.99 0.22 -32.32
CA SER A 144 -14.22 0.36 -33.10
C SER A 144 -14.09 1.31 -34.30
N SER A 145 -13.25 2.34 -34.23
CA SER A 145 -13.03 3.26 -35.36
C SER A 145 -12.21 2.63 -36.50
N SER A 146 -11.30 1.69 -36.20
CA SER A 146 -10.54 0.97 -37.24
C SER A 146 -11.40 -0.03 -38.04
N ASN A 147 -12.42 -0.63 -37.43
CA ASN A 147 -13.29 -1.62 -38.09
C ASN A 147 -14.39 -0.96 -38.95
N ALA A 148 -14.86 0.23 -38.54
CA ALA A 148 -15.85 1.00 -39.32
C ALA A 148 -15.29 1.52 -40.65
N SER A 149 -13.98 1.80 -40.74
CA SER A 149 -13.34 2.25 -41.99
C SER A 149 -13.15 1.12 -43.02
N HIS A 150 -13.19 -0.16 -42.62
CA HIS A 150 -13.05 -1.31 -43.53
C HIS A 150 -14.40 -1.87 -44.00
N ALA A 151 -15.47 -1.67 -43.23
CA ALA A 151 -16.83 -2.07 -43.63
C ALA A 151 -17.45 -1.16 -44.71
N GLY A 152 -17.03 0.11 -44.79
CA GLY A 152 -17.59 1.07 -45.75
C GLY A 152 -17.13 0.89 -47.21
N THR A 153 -16.01 0.20 -47.45
CA THR A 153 -15.45 0.06 -48.81
C THR A 153 -15.98 -1.18 -49.55
N GLN A 154 -16.58 -2.15 -48.85
CA GLN A 154 -17.08 -3.39 -49.47
C GLN A 154 -18.50 -3.30 -50.02
N HIS A 155 -19.24 -2.21 -49.75
CA HIS A 155 -20.64 -2.05 -50.16
C HIS A 155 -20.84 -1.17 -51.40
N MET A 156 -19.76 -0.76 -52.09
CA MET A 156 -19.82 0.03 -53.33
C MET A 156 -19.28 -0.69 -54.57
N ALA A 157 -18.88 -1.96 -54.46
CA ALA A 157 -18.28 -2.73 -55.55
C ALA A 157 -19.21 -3.84 -56.11
N HIS A 158 -20.52 -3.74 -55.90
CA HIS A 158 -21.48 -4.70 -56.45
C HIS A 158 -22.72 -4.03 -57.02
#